data_AF-A0A848LYH2-F1
#
_entry.id   AF-A0A848LYH2-F1
#
_cell.length_a   1.000
_cell.length_b   1.000
_cell.length_c   1.000
_cell.angle_alpha   90.00
_cell.angle_beta   90.00
_cell.angle_gamma   90.00
#
_symmetry.space_group_name_H-M   'P 1'
#
loop_
_entity.id
_entity.type
_entity.pdbx_description
1 polymer ?
#
loop_
_entity_poly.entity_id
_entity_poly.type
_entity_poly.pdbx_seq_one_letter_code
_entity_poly.pdbx_strand_id
1 'polypeptide(L)'
;MKKVLIGVGIGCGVIMLVGVGLLVAGGIWAKNTFGGTFEAAQKMQAQELELVQLNQSHPFQAPPEGEVLALDSKRMDTYFAIRAEAMPVFKNFEQKSKEFEEKHGGDDNKNANFSAAMEGANLLVGLVADVRTAYIASLKKHGMSPAEFQSITSTVYTTMMAEGMAQAKVAMAEGRKSMEKEIAELDKKLESDSLSDEERTALEQSRDGLQAAVDSLDSQEDAPGALSEKGQKVAAANAELLKKYDDRVQMMANAAFDGFVTGGAGGEMVNGVNAQDVE
;
A
#
# COMPACT_ATOMS: atom_id res chain seq x y z
N MET A 1 -35.74 -5.88 15.70
CA MET A 1 -36.72 -5.51 14.66
C MET A 1 -36.18 -4.32 13.88
N LYS A 2 -36.22 -4.43 12.54
CA LYS A 2 -35.96 -3.45 11.46
C LYS A 2 -36.18 -1.98 11.85
N LYS A 3 -35.30 -1.08 11.39
CA LYS A 3 -35.57 -0.06 10.33
C LYS A 3 -34.25 0.33 9.63
N VAL A 4 -34.38 0.61 8.35
CA VAL A 4 -33.38 0.59 7.27
C VAL A 4 -33.49 1.92 6.53
N LEU A 5 -32.35 2.41 6.02
CA LEU A 5 -32.13 3.36 4.91
C LEU A 5 -32.83 4.73 4.93
N ILE A 6 -32.05 5.79 4.72
CA ILE A 6 -32.11 6.73 3.59
C ILE A 6 -31.03 7.78 3.89
N GLY A 7 -29.99 7.89 3.04
CA GLY A 7 -29.02 8.95 3.27
C GLY A 7 -27.76 9.01 2.42
N VAL A 8 -27.58 8.24 1.34
CA VAL A 8 -26.46 8.48 0.40
C VAL A 8 -26.90 8.05 -1.00
N GLY A 9 -27.58 8.94 -1.73
CA GLY A 9 -28.13 8.61 -3.05
C GLY A 9 -28.53 9.80 -3.92
N ILE A 10 -27.99 10.99 -3.66
CA ILE A 10 -28.33 12.22 -4.42
C ILE A 10 -27.07 12.94 -4.96
N GLY A 11 -25.87 12.35 -4.80
CA GLY A 11 -24.63 12.93 -5.35
C GLY A 11 -24.33 12.59 -6.81
N CYS A 12 -24.76 11.41 -7.29
CA CYS A 12 -24.31 10.88 -8.59
C CYS A 12 -25.28 11.15 -9.76
N GLY A 13 -26.57 11.41 -9.48
CA GLY A 13 -27.60 11.57 -10.52
C GLY A 13 -27.62 12.95 -11.20
N VAL A 14 -27.26 14.01 -10.49
CA VAL A 14 -27.32 15.39 -11.03
C VAL A 14 -26.16 15.67 -11.97
N ILE A 15 -25.00 15.05 -11.75
CA ILE A 15 -23.83 15.15 -12.65
C ILE A 15 -24.10 14.44 -13.98
N MET A 16 -24.80 13.30 -13.98
CA MET A 16 -25.16 12.60 -15.21
C MET A 16 -26.18 13.38 -16.07
N LEU A 17 -27.17 14.04 -15.46
CA LEU A 17 -28.21 14.76 -16.23
C LEU A 17 -27.72 16.10 -16.80
N VAL A 18 -26.84 16.81 -16.10
CA VAL A 18 -26.17 18.01 -16.65
C VAL A 18 -25.16 17.63 -17.75
N GLY A 19 -24.51 16.47 -17.62
CA GLY A 19 -23.58 15.95 -18.63
C GLY A 19 -24.23 15.59 -19.97
N VAL A 20 -25.42 15.00 -19.97
CA VAL A 20 -26.10 14.58 -21.22
C VAL A 20 -26.71 15.76 -21.99
N GLY A 21 -27.16 16.82 -21.30
CA GLY A 21 -27.73 18.02 -21.94
C GLY A 21 -26.72 18.89 -22.70
N LEU A 22 -25.46 18.92 -22.25
CA LEU A 22 -24.38 19.68 -22.89
C LEU A 22 -23.71 18.93 -24.07
N LEU A 23 -23.88 17.61 -24.17
CA LEU A 23 -23.19 16.78 -25.16
C LEU A 23 -23.71 16.95 -26.60
N VAL A 24 -24.96 17.39 -26.79
CA VAL A 24 -25.55 17.47 -28.15
C VAL A 24 -25.24 18.79 -28.86
N ALA A 25 -25.08 19.90 -28.13
CA ALA A 25 -24.65 21.20 -28.70
C ALA A 25 -23.13 21.45 -28.58
N GLY A 26 -22.45 20.76 -27.65
CA GLY A 26 -21.02 20.92 -27.37
C GLY A 26 -20.09 19.94 -28.08
N GLY A 27 -20.58 19.04 -28.94
CA GLY A 27 -19.77 17.94 -29.50
C GLY A 27 -18.53 18.36 -30.29
N ILE A 28 -18.54 19.52 -30.97
CA ILE A 28 -17.38 20.03 -31.72
C ILE A 28 -16.41 20.80 -30.81
N TRP A 29 -16.93 21.57 -29.84
CA TRP A 29 -16.08 22.29 -28.87
C TRP A 29 -15.45 21.32 -27.88
N ALA A 30 -16.19 20.33 -27.37
CA ALA A 30 -15.67 19.29 -26.52
C ALA A 30 -14.65 18.41 -27.24
N LYS A 31 -14.85 18.05 -28.52
CA LYS A 31 -13.85 17.30 -29.30
C LYS A 31 -12.54 18.09 -29.51
N ASN A 32 -12.61 19.41 -29.69
CA ASN A 32 -11.41 20.24 -29.86
C ASN A 32 -10.74 20.62 -28.52
N THR A 33 -11.49 20.73 -27.43
CA THR A 33 -11.00 21.06 -26.07
C THR A 33 -10.55 19.82 -25.29
N PHE A 34 -11.15 18.66 -25.55
CA PHE A 34 -10.95 17.39 -24.85
C PHE A 34 -10.51 16.24 -25.78
N GLY A 35 -10.05 16.54 -27.00
CA GLY A 35 -9.66 15.50 -27.97
C GLY A 35 -8.62 14.51 -27.43
N GLY A 36 -7.64 15.00 -26.66
CA GLY A 36 -6.65 14.14 -26.01
C GLY A 36 -7.19 13.30 -24.85
N THR A 37 -8.23 13.75 -24.14
CA THR A 37 -8.80 13.00 -23.01
C THR A 37 -9.72 11.87 -23.50
N PHE A 38 -10.36 12.01 -24.66
CA PHE A 38 -11.15 10.95 -25.28
C PHE A 38 -10.27 9.79 -25.79
N GLU A 39 -9.17 10.09 -26.48
CA GLU A 39 -8.20 9.08 -26.92
C GLU A 39 -7.57 8.36 -25.73
N ALA A 40 -7.23 9.11 -24.67
CA ALA A 40 -6.73 8.51 -23.44
C ALA A 40 -7.78 7.62 -22.75
N ALA A 41 -9.05 8.05 -22.68
CA ALA A 41 -10.13 7.24 -22.12
C ALA A 41 -10.32 5.94 -22.91
N GLN A 42 -10.26 5.99 -24.25
CA GLN A 42 -10.29 4.79 -25.09
C GLN A 42 -9.09 3.88 -24.83
N LYS A 43 -7.87 4.44 -24.74
CA LYS A 43 -6.65 3.68 -24.41
C LYS A 43 -6.78 2.99 -23.05
N MET A 44 -7.28 3.69 -22.04
CA MET A 44 -7.51 3.10 -20.70
C MET A 44 -8.59 2.01 -20.72
N GLN A 45 -9.67 2.20 -21.48
CA GLN A 45 -10.71 1.18 -21.64
C GLN A 45 -10.17 -0.07 -22.35
N ALA A 46 -9.38 0.10 -23.42
CA ALA A 46 -8.74 -1.02 -24.10
C ALA A 46 -7.80 -1.78 -23.16
N GLN A 47 -6.98 -1.07 -22.39
CA GLN A 47 -6.10 -1.65 -21.38
C GLN A 47 -6.86 -2.43 -20.30
N GLU A 48 -8.01 -1.92 -19.85
CA GLU A 48 -8.88 -2.63 -18.90
C GLU A 48 -9.39 -3.95 -19.49
N LEU A 49 -9.89 -3.93 -20.73
CA LEU A 49 -10.34 -5.13 -21.42
C LEU A 49 -9.20 -6.14 -21.59
N GLU A 50 -7.99 -5.68 -21.90
CA GLU A 50 -6.82 -6.56 -22.00
C GLU A 50 -6.46 -7.22 -20.66
N LEU A 51 -6.55 -6.50 -19.55
CA LEU A 51 -6.31 -7.08 -18.21
C LEU A 51 -7.37 -8.11 -17.84
N VAL A 52 -8.65 -7.84 -18.15
CA VAL A 52 -9.73 -8.82 -17.97
C VAL A 52 -9.48 -10.07 -18.82
N GLN A 53 -9.10 -9.90 -20.09
CA GLN A 53 -8.77 -11.02 -20.97
C GLN A 53 -7.55 -11.80 -20.48
N LEU A 54 -6.55 -11.14 -19.91
CA LEU A 54 -5.39 -11.80 -19.31
C LEU A 54 -5.76 -12.63 -18.09
N ASN A 55 -6.62 -12.12 -17.19
CA ASN A 55 -7.15 -12.90 -16.08
C ASN A 55 -7.92 -14.14 -16.56
N GLN A 56 -8.68 -14.02 -17.65
CA GLN A 56 -9.40 -15.15 -18.24
C GLN A 56 -8.46 -16.16 -18.91
N SER A 57 -7.41 -15.68 -19.59
CA SER A 57 -6.43 -16.52 -20.30
C SER A 57 -5.43 -17.21 -19.36
N HIS A 58 -5.20 -16.62 -18.20
CA HIS A 58 -4.33 -17.14 -17.14
C HIS A 58 -5.09 -17.18 -15.81
N PRO A 59 -6.07 -18.08 -15.63
CA PRO A 59 -6.87 -18.15 -14.42
C PRO A 59 -5.98 -18.31 -13.18
N PHE A 60 -6.23 -17.50 -12.16
CA PHE A 60 -5.51 -17.53 -10.90
C PHE A 60 -6.50 -17.50 -9.74
N GLN A 61 -6.25 -18.34 -8.74
CA GLN A 61 -7.04 -18.39 -7.52
C GLN A 61 -6.23 -17.79 -6.38
N ALA A 62 -6.69 -16.64 -5.87
CA ALA A 62 -6.10 -16.01 -4.71
C ALA A 62 -6.21 -16.91 -3.46
N PRO A 63 -5.24 -16.82 -2.53
CA PRO A 63 -5.34 -17.51 -1.25
C PRO A 63 -6.57 -17.02 -0.47
N PRO A 64 -7.16 -17.85 0.40
CA PRO A 64 -8.21 -17.41 1.32
C PRO A 64 -7.76 -16.26 2.23
N GLU A 65 -8.73 -15.53 2.79
CA GLU A 65 -8.45 -14.52 3.81
C GLU A 65 -7.67 -15.11 4.99
N GLY A 66 -6.69 -14.35 5.51
CA GLY A 66 -5.81 -14.82 6.58
C GLY A 66 -4.74 -15.84 6.14
N GLU A 67 -4.64 -16.15 4.85
CA GLU A 67 -3.56 -16.94 4.26
C GLU A 67 -2.76 -16.10 3.24
N VAL A 68 -1.52 -16.50 2.98
CA VAL A 68 -0.68 -15.91 1.93
C VAL A 68 -0.38 -16.94 0.86
N LEU A 69 -0.05 -16.49 -0.35
CA LEU A 69 0.35 -17.38 -1.44
C LEU A 69 1.66 -18.09 -1.06
N ALA A 70 1.76 -19.38 -1.30
CA ALA A 70 3.05 -20.06 -1.22
C ALA A 70 3.90 -19.66 -2.44
N LEU A 71 4.97 -18.92 -2.21
CA LEU A 71 5.84 -18.43 -3.27
C LEU A 71 6.74 -19.55 -3.78
N ASP A 72 6.94 -19.59 -5.10
CA ASP A 72 7.92 -20.46 -5.74
C ASP A 72 8.97 -19.64 -6.50
N SER A 73 10.20 -20.15 -6.56
CA SER A 73 11.33 -19.44 -7.18
C SER A 73 11.08 -19.05 -8.63
N LYS A 74 10.47 -19.94 -9.43
CA LYS A 74 10.26 -19.70 -10.86
C LYS A 74 9.26 -18.58 -11.11
N ARG A 75 8.17 -18.54 -10.34
CA ARG A 75 7.19 -17.46 -10.41
C ARG A 75 7.74 -16.17 -9.83
N MET A 76 8.56 -16.21 -8.78
CA MET A 76 9.27 -15.03 -8.28
C MET A 76 10.21 -14.44 -9.33
N ASP A 77 10.96 -15.26 -10.06
CA ASP A 77 11.82 -14.76 -11.15
C ASP A 77 11.01 -14.08 -12.26
N THR A 78 9.86 -14.67 -12.60
CA THR A 78 8.91 -14.12 -13.58
C THR A 78 8.33 -12.79 -13.09
N TYR A 79 7.90 -12.74 -11.83
CA TYR A 79 7.39 -11.56 -11.16
C TYR A 79 8.41 -10.40 -11.18
N PHE A 80 9.66 -10.67 -10.80
CA PHE A 80 10.71 -9.65 -10.85
C PHE A 80 11.06 -9.23 -12.27
N ALA A 81 11.01 -10.13 -13.25
CA ALA A 81 11.19 -9.76 -14.66
C ALA A 81 10.08 -8.80 -15.11
N ILE A 82 8.83 -9.05 -14.71
CA ILE A 82 7.72 -8.16 -15.03
C ILE A 82 7.94 -6.76 -14.47
N ARG A 83 8.29 -6.68 -13.17
CA ARG A 83 8.62 -5.40 -12.53
C ARG A 83 9.79 -4.73 -13.24
N ALA A 84 10.87 -5.45 -13.55
CA ALA A 84 12.08 -4.90 -14.16
C ALA A 84 11.82 -4.31 -15.54
N GLU A 85 10.89 -4.88 -16.31
CA GLU A 85 10.51 -4.39 -17.63
C GLU A 85 9.61 -3.14 -17.57
N ALA A 86 8.74 -3.03 -16.56
CA ALA A 86 7.86 -1.87 -16.39
C ALA A 86 8.52 -0.68 -15.65
N MET A 87 9.49 -0.96 -14.78
CA MET A 87 10.13 0.04 -13.92
C MET A 87 10.80 1.21 -14.66
N PRO A 88 11.49 1.03 -15.80
CA PRO A 88 12.06 2.17 -16.54
C PRO A 88 11.01 3.18 -17.02
N VAL A 89 9.83 2.71 -17.40
CA VAL A 89 8.72 3.57 -17.81
C VAL A 89 8.15 4.32 -16.60
N PHE A 90 8.05 3.65 -15.46
CA PHE A 90 7.64 4.29 -14.21
C PHE A 90 8.65 5.35 -13.72
N LYS A 91 9.96 5.08 -13.80
CA LYS A 91 10.99 6.07 -13.46
C LYS A 91 10.95 7.30 -14.37
N ASN A 92 10.62 7.12 -15.64
CA ASN A 92 10.38 8.24 -16.56
C ASN A 92 9.13 9.05 -16.13
N PHE A 93 8.07 8.37 -15.66
CA PHE A 93 6.92 9.04 -15.05
C PHE A 93 7.30 9.85 -13.81
N GLU A 94 8.07 9.28 -12.88
CA GLU A 94 8.55 9.98 -11.69
C GLU A 94 9.40 11.21 -12.06
N GLN A 95 10.30 11.08 -13.03
CA GLN A 95 11.14 12.19 -13.50
C GLN A 95 10.28 13.31 -14.09
N LYS A 96 9.37 13.00 -15.01
CA LYS A 96 8.51 14.01 -15.65
C LYS A 96 7.55 14.67 -14.66
N SER A 97 7.07 13.92 -13.66
CA SER A 97 6.24 14.47 -12.59
C SER A 97 7.01 15.49 -11.76
N LYS A 98 8.29 15.20 -11.43
CA LYS A 98 9.18 16.15 -10.75
C LYS A 98 9.47 17.39 -11.59
N GLU A 99 9.79 17.20 -12.88
CA GLU A 99 10.02 18.33 -13.81
C GLU A 99 8.78 19.24 -13.92
N PHE A 100 7.57 18.66 -13.89
CA PHE A 100 6.32 19.41 -13.85
C PHE A 100 6.14 20.17 -12.53
N GLU A 101 6.41 19.52 -11.40
CA GLU A 101 6.34 20.14 -10.07
C GLU A 101 7.37 21.28 -9.93
N GLU A 102 8.61 21.12 -10.38
CA GLU A 102 9.62 22.18 -10.38
C GLU A 102 9.19 23.38 -11.24
N LYS A 103 8.50 23.13 -12.35
CA LYS A 103 8.02 24.17 -13.27
C LYS A 103 6.78 24.91 -12.75
N HIS A 104 5.93 24.25 -11.96
CA HIS A 104 4.59 24.76 -11.61
C HIS A 104 4.27 24.82 -10.11
N GLY A 105 5.05 24.20 -9.24
CA GLY A 105 4.76 23.92 -7.82
C GLY A 105 5.55 24.75 -6.80
N GLY A 106 5.76 26.05 -7.05
CA GLY A 106 6.38 26.96 -6.08
C GLY A 106 5.37 27.64 -5.13
N ASP A 107 5.85 28.09 -3.96
CA ASP A 107 5.06 28.76 -2.89
C ASP A 107 4.27 30.00 -3.38
N ASP A 108 4.77 30.64 -4.43
CA ASP A 108 4.05 31.67 -5.16
C ASP A 108 3.11 30.99 -6.17
N ASN A 109 1.86 30.74 -5.76
CA ASN A 109 0.69 30.26 -6.54
C ASN A 109 0.41 30.98 -7.90
N LYS A 110 1.31 31.83 -8.38
CA LYS A 110 1.22 32.62 -9.61
C LYS A 110 1.36 31.78 -10.90
N ASN A 111 1.92 30.57 -10.81
CA ASN A 111 2.10 29.67 -11.97
C ASN A 111 1.05 28.55 -12.06
N ALA A 112 0.19 28.39 -11.05
CA ALA A 112 -0.92 27.45 -11.04
C ALA A 112 -2.15 28.03 -11.77
N ASN A 113 -2.06 28.14 -13.09
CA ASN A 113 -3.18 28.57 -13.94
C ASN A 113 -3.89 27.37 -14.58
N PHE A 114 -5.07 27.59 -15.16
CA PHE A 114 -5.85 26.55 -15.84
C PHE A 114 -5.04 25.79 -16.91
N SER A 115 -4.09 26.45 -17.58
CA SER A 115 -3.21 25.80 -18.55
C SER A 115 -2.24 24.82 -17.89
N ALA A 116 -1.65 25.18 -16.74
CA ALA A 116 -0.82 24.28 -15.95
C ALA A 116 -1.61 23.08 -15.43
N ALA A 117 -2.85 23.30 -14.96
CA ALA A 117 -3.73 22.21 -14.54
C ALA A 117 -4.05 21.23 -15.68
N MET A 118 -4.33 21.74 -16.89
CA MET A 118 -4.56 20.91 -18.08
C MET A 118 -3.29 20.20 -18.56
N GLU A 119 -2.12 20.85 -18.48
CA GLU A 119 -0.81 20.24 -18.78
C GLU A 119 -0.51 19.08 -17.81
N GLY A 120 -0.72 19.30 -16.51
CA GLY A 120 -0.55 18.28 -15.47
C GLY A 120 -1.52 17.11 -15.64
N ALA A 121 -2.78 17.38 -15.97
CA ALA A 121 -3.77 16.35 -16.24
C ALA A 121 -3.39 15.49 -17.47
N ASN A 122 -2.97 16.13 -18.57
CA ASN A 122 -2.51 15.41 -19.77
C ASN A 122 -1.24 14.60 -19.51
N LEU A 123 -0.30 15.17 -18.74
CA LEU A 123 0.93 14.51 -18.35
C LEU A 123 0.64 13.26 -17.51
N LEU A 124 -0.18 13.40 -16.47
CA LEU A 124 -0.59 12.30 -15.61
C LEU A 124 -1.26 11.19 -16.41
N VAL A 125 -2.29 11.53 -17.20
CA VAL A 125 -3.05 10.56 -18.00
C VAL A 125 -2.16 9.84 -19.02
N GLY A 126 -1.30 10.57 -19.73
CA GLY A 126 -0.38 9.98 -20.70
C GLY A 126 0.60 9.01 -20.07
N LEU A 127 1.22 9.42 -18.95
CA LEU A 127 2.22 8.60 -18.28
C LEU A 127 1.60 7.39 -17.57
N VAL A 128 0.42 7.54 -16.96
CA VAL A 128 -0.38 6.41 -16.45
C VAL A 128 -0.62 5.41 -17.58
N ALA A 129 -1.09 5.88 -18.73
CA ALA A 129 -1.36 4.99 -19.85
C ALA A 129 -0.09 4.27 -20.34
N ASP A 130 1.08 4.90 -20.29
CA ASP A 130 2.34 4.30 -20.72
C ASP A 130 2.87 3.25 -19.73
N VAL A 131 2.84 3.53 -18.43
CA VAL A 131 3.21 2.54 -17.40
C VAL A 131 2.28 1.33 -17.48
N ARG A 132 0.97 1.54 -17.62
CA ARG A 132 -0.01 0.46 -17.76
C ARG A 132 0.21 -0.36 -19.04
N THR A 133 0.60 0.29 -20.14
CA THR A 133 0.97 -0.41 -21.39
C THR A 133 2.16 -1.32 -21.19
N ALA A 134 3.24 -0.82 -20.56
CA ALA A 134 4.44 -1.60 -20.29
C ALA A 134 4.16 -2.78 -19.36
N TYR A 135 3.36 -2.56 -18.32
CA TYR A 135 2.90 -3.59 -17.40
C TYR A 135 2.11 -4.69 -18.13
N ILE A 136 1.08 -4.33 -18.91
CA ILE A 136 0.26 -5.30 -19.66
C ILE A 136 1.09 -6.09 -20.68
N ALA A 137 1.97 -5.40 -21.41
CA ALA A 137 2.85 -6.05 -22.37
C ALA A 137 3.78 -7.08 -21.70
N SER A 138 4.29 -6.74 -20.52
CA SER A 138 5.15 -7.61 -19.74
C SER A 138 4.38 -8.81 -19.16
N LEU A 139 3.18 -8.60 -18.61
CA LEU A 139 2.29 -9.68 -18.18
C LEU A 139 2.00 -10.68 -19.32
N LYS A 140 1.65 -10.17 -20.51
CA LYS A 140 1.42 -10.98 -21.72
C LYS A 140 2.64 -11.81 -22.08
N LYS A 141 3.81 -11.18 -22.14
CA LYS A 141 5.08 -11.83 -22.47
C LYS A 141 5.40 -12.99 -21.54
N HIS A 142 5.10 -12.82 -20.25
CA HIS A 142 5.44 -13.76 -19.19
C HIS A 142 4.30 -14.73 -18.82
N GLY A 143 3.12 -14.60 -19.46
CA GLY A 143 1.97 -15.47 -19.21
C GLY A 143 1.48 -15.42 -17.76
N MET A 144 1.53 -14.24 -17.14
CA MET A 144 1.07 -14.00 -15.77
C MET A 144 -0.21 -13.17 -15.80
N SER A 145 -1.22 -13.56 -15.02
CA SER A 145 -2.41 -12.73 -14.90
C SER A 145 -2.18 -11.55 -13.96
N PRO A 146 -2.96 -10.46 -14.13
CA PRO A 146 -2.97 -9.36 -13.17
C PRO A 146 -3.27 -9.84 -11.74
N ALA A 147 -4.21 -10.78 -11.57
CA ALA A 147 -4.56 -11.32 -10.25
C ALA A 147 -3.40 -12.11 -9.60
N GLU A 148 -2.66 -12.89 -10.38
CA GLU A 148 -1.45 -13.58 -9.91
C GLU A 148 -0.39 -12.58 -9.48
N PHE A 149 -0.09 -11.59 -10.33
CA PHE A 149 0.90 -10.56 -10.04
C PHE A 149 0.57 -9.78 -8.76
N GLN A 150 -0.69 -9.34 -8.61
CA GLN A 150 -1.17 -8.65 -7.42
C GLN A 150 -1.07 -9.51 -6.16
N SER A 151 -1.40 -10.80 -6.27
CA SER A 151 -1.33 -11.74 -5.14
C SER A 151 0.11 -12.02 -4.71
N ILE A 152 1.05 -12.09 -5.66
CA ILE A 152 2.49 -12.18 -5.35
C ILE A 152 2.94 -10.89 -4.66
N THR A 153 2.60 -9.70 -5.19
CA THR A 153 2.95 -8.41 -4.56
C THR A 153 2.44 -8.33 -3.12
N SER A 154 1.15 -8.60 -2.90
CA SER A 154 0.57 -8.60 -1.56
C SER A 154 1.27 -9.60 -0.64
N THR A 155 1.55 -10.81 -1.13
CA THR A 155 2.25 -11.84 -0.37
C THR A 155 3.66 -11.42 0.04
N VAL A 156 4.41 -10.74 -0.83
CA VAL A 156 5.74 -10.21 -0.51
C VAL A 156 5.65 -9.23 0.66
N TYR A 157 4.76 -8.23 0.58
CA TYR A 157 4.56 -7.24 1.64
C TYR A 157 4.09 -7.87 2.95
N THR A 158 3.07 -8.73 2.90
CA THR A 158 2.53 -9.40 4.08
C THR A 158 3.59 -10.31 4.73
N THR A 159 4.43 -10.97 3.93
CA THR A 159 5.53 -11.80 4.44
C THR A 159 6.58 -10.96 5.14
N MET A 160 7.02 -9.84 4.55
CA MET A 160 7.98 -8.93 5.18
C MET A 160 7.43 -8.33 6.49
N MET A 161 6.15 -7.95 6.49
CA MET A 161 5.47 -7.47 7.70
C MET A 161 5.38 -8.56 8.77
N ALA A 162 5.03 -9.80 8.39
CA ALA A 162 4.96 -10.92 9.31
C ALA A 162 6.34 -11.27 9.91
N GLU A 163 7.41 -11.23 9.11
CA GLU A 163 8.77 -11.41 9.60
C GLU A 163 9.18 -10.28 10.56
N GLY A 164 8.89 -9.02 10.23
CA GLY A 164 9.14 -7.88 11.11
C GLY A 164 8.37 -7.98 12.43
N MET A 165 7.09 -8.38 12.40
CA MET A 165 6.31 -8.63 13.61
C MET A 165 6.85 -9.79 14.43
N ALA A 166 7.32 -10.87 13.79
CA ALA A 166 7.93 -11.99 14.49
C ALA A 166 9.22 -11.56 15.20
N GLN A 167 10.06 -10.76 14.55
CA GLN A 167 11.26 -10.18 15.17
C GLN A 167 10.91 -9.21 16.31
N ALA A 168 9.90 -8.37 16.12
CA ALA A 168 9.41 -7.48 17.17
C ALA A 168 8.91 -8.25 18.39
N LYS A 169 8.18 -9.37 18.19
CA LYS A 169 7.75 -10.25 19.29
C LYS A 169 8.93 -10.84 20.07
N VAL A 170 9.99 -11.25 19.38
CA VAL A 170 11.22 -11.73 20.04
C VAL A 170 11.86 -10.61 20.88
N ALA A 171 12.02 -9.42 20.31
CA ALA A 171 12.57 -8.27 21.02
C ALA A 171 11.71 -7.85 22.22
N MET A 172 10.37 -7.87 22.09
CA MET A 172 9.44 -7.60 23.17
C MET A 172 9.55 -8.65 24.29
N ALA A 173 9.68 -9.93 23.95
CA ALA A 173 9.87 -11.00 24.93
C ALA A 173 11.20 -10.86 25.69
N GLU A 174 12.26 -10.41 25.03
CA GLU A 174 13.54 -10.09 25.68
C GLU A 174 13.44 -8.86 26.58
N GLY A 175 12.79 -7.78 26.11
CA GLY A 175 12.50 -6.59 26.92
C GLY A 175 11.68 -6.92 28.17
N ARG A 176 10.66 -7.76 28.03
CA ARG A 176 9.84 -8.28 29.14
C ARG A 176 10.70 -8.98 30.18
N LYS A 177 11.57 -9.90 29.77
CA LYS A 177 12.51 -10.59 30.68
C LYS A 177 13.43 -9.61 31.42
N SER A 178 13.87 -8.53 30.75
CA SER A 178 14.68 -7.49 31.39
C SER A 178 13.89 -6.75 32.47
N MET A 179 12.65 -6.35 32.18
CA MET A 179 11.77 -5.69 33.16
C MET A 179 11.43 -6.61 34.33
N GLU A 180 11.13 -7.88 34.09
CA GLU A 180 10.88 -8.87 35.15
C GLU A 180 12.10 -9.05 36.06
N LYS A 181 13.31 -9.01 35.50
CA LYS A 181 14.55 -9.06 36.28
C LYS A 181 14.73 -7.81 37.14
N GLU A 182 14.47 -6.62 36.60
CA GLU A 182 14.53 -5.37 37.36
C GLU A 182 13.50 -5.34 38.49
N ILE A 183 12.28 -5.82 38.25
CA ILE A 183 11.25 -5.99 39.29
C ILE A 183 11.79 -6.90 40.41
N ALA A 184 12.38 -8.05 40.09
CA ALA A 184 12.93 -8.96 41.09
C ALA A 184 14.10 -8.33 41.89
N GLU A 185 14.92 -7.50 41.25
CA GLU A 185 15.98 -6.74 41.94
C GLU A 185 15.42 -5.64 42.85
N LEU A 186 14.34 -4.98 42.46
CA LEU A 186 13.62 -4.00 43.29
C LEU A 186 12.93 -4.67 44.49
N ASP A 187 12.24 -5.78 44.26
CA ASP A 187 11.60 -6.59 45.31
C ASP A 187 12.63 -6.99 46.38
N LYS A 188 13.82 -7.44 45.96
CA LYS A 188 14.93 -7.77 46.88
C LYS A 188 15.46 -6.56 47.66
N LYS A 189 15.50 -5.36 47.06
CA LYS A 189 15.91 -4.14 47.78
C LYS A 189 14.87 -3.74 48.82
N LEU A 190 13.59 -3.87 48.48
CA LEU A 190 12.46 -3.56 49.35
C LEU A 190 12.38 -4.46 50.60
N GLU A 191 12.96 -5.66 50.56
CA GLU A 191 13.13 -6.53 51.73
C GLU A 191 14.10 -5.98 52.80
N SER A 192 14.90 -4.95 52.48
CA SER A 192 15.85 -4.40 53.45
C SER A 192 15.16 -3.54 54.52
N ASP A 193 15.44 -3.85 55.80
CA ASP A 193 15.00 -3.05 56.96
C ASP A 193 15.75 -1.71 57.09
N SER A 194 16.76 -1.46 56.25
CA SER A 194 17.62 -0.27 56.33
C SER A 194 17.13 0.93 55.51
N LEU A 195 16.03 0.80 54.77
CA LEU A 195 15.50 1.86 53.90
C LEU A 195 14.75 2.91 54.70
N SER A 196 14.87 4.18 54.31
CA SER A 196 13.93 5.22 54.80
C SER A 196 12.54 5.05 54.19
N ASP A 197 11.53 5.68 54.78
CA ASP A 197 10.15 5.65 54.27
C ASP A 197 10.06 6.25 52.86
N GLU A 198 10.81 7.33 52.58
CA GLU A 198 10.86 7.96 51.27
C GLU A 198 11.55 7.06 50.24
N GLU A 199 12.65 6.41 50.59
CA GLU A 199 13.36 5.47 49.72
C GLU A 199 12.51 4.25 49.38
N ARG A 200 11.81 3.71 50.38
CA ARG A 200 10.88 2.59 50.21
C ARG A 200 9.74 2.96 49.26
N THR A 201 9.11 4.13 49.48
CA THR A 201 8.02 4.62 48.62
C THR A 201 8.48 4.80 47.17
N ALA A 202 9.67 5.34 46.94
CA ALA A 202 10.20 5.54 45.59
C ALA A 202 10.48 4.20 44.86
N LEU A 203 11.00 3.21 45.57
CA LEU A 203 11.25 1.87 45.04
C LEU A 203 9.93 1.13 44.71
N GLU A 204 8.93 1.23 45.57
CA GLU A 204 7.58 0.67 45.34
C GLU A 204 6.95 1.28 44.07
N GLN A 205 6.99 2.61 43.92
CA GLN A 205 6.48 3.28 42.72
C GLN A 205 7.20 2.84 41.44
N SER A 206 8.52 2.68 41.49
CA SER A 206 9.30 2.18 40.35
C SER A 206 8.93 0.74 40.00
N ARG A 207 8.74 -0.11 41.02
CA ARG A 207 8.36 -1.52 40.86
C ARG A 207 6.97 -1.66 40.25
N ASP A 208 6.01 -0.89 40.73
CA ASP A 208 4.64 -0.89 40.22
C ASP A 208 4.56 -0.31 38.80
N GLY A 209 5.36 0.71 38.48
CA GLY A 209 5.48 1.25 37.13
C GLY A 209 6.00 0.21 36.12
N LEU A 210 7.04 -0.54 36.49
CA LEU A 210 7.55 -1.64 35.67
C LEU A 210 6.54 -2.78 35.53
N GLN A 211 5.84 -3.15 36.61
CA GLN A 211 4.81 -4.18 36.56
C GLN A 211 3.67 -3.77 35.61
N ALA A 212 3.19 -2.53 35.69
CA ALA A 212 2.17 -2.02 34.79
C ALA A 212 2.63 -2.03 33.33
N ALA A 213 3.91 -1.75 33.06
CA ALA A 213 4.48 -1.85 31.72
C ALA A 213 4.47 -3.30 31.21
N VAL A 214 4.85 -4.28 32.03
CA VAL A 214 4.77 -5.71 31.68
C VAL A 214 3.33 -6.13 31.37
N ASP A 215 2.38 -5.76 32.22
CA ASP A 215 0.97 -6.13 32.05
C ASP A 215 0.35 -5.52 30.76
N SER A 216 0.83 -4.33 30.36
CA SER A 216 0.39 -3.67 29.13
C SER A 216 0.84 -4.38 27.84
N LEU A 217 1.98 -5.08 27.87
CA LEU A 217 2.49 -5.82 26.73
C LEU A 217 1.64 -7.07 26.43
N ASP A 218 1.07 -7.70 27.47
CA ASP A 218 0.26 -8.91 27.33
C ASP A 218 -1.13 -8.62 26.73
N SER A 219 -1.55 -7.35 26.68
CA SER A 219 -2.88 -6.95 26.18
C SER A 219 -2.96 -6.72 24.66
N GLN A 220 -1.87 -6.90 23.90
CA GLN A 220 -1.79 -6.57 22.47
C GLN A 220 -1.94 -7.77 21.50
N GLU A 221 -2.34 -8.96 21.96
CA GLU A 221 -2.23 -10.19 21.15
C GLU A 221 -3.22 -10.32 19.97
N ASP A 222 -4.34 -9.60 19.95
CA ASP A 222 -5.41 -9.79 18.95
C ASP A 222 -5.56 -8.61 17.98
N ALA A 223 -4.54 -8.38 17.13
CA ALA A 223 -4.62 -7.40 16.07
C ALA A 223 -5.53 -7.91 14.91
N PRO A 224 -6.57 -7.16 14.50
CA PRO A 224 -7.36 -7.50 13.32
C PRO A 224 -6.47 -7.54 12.06
N GLY A 225 -6.63 -8.58 11.24
CA GLY A 225 -5.81 -8.82 10.04
C GLY A 225 -4.61 -9.74 10.25
N ALA A 226 -4.47 -10.36 11.42
CA ALA A 226 -3.44 -11.38 11.65
C ALA A 226 -3.60 -12.60 10.74
N LEU A 227 -2.48 -13.15 10.29
CA LEU A 227 -2.45 -14.40 9.53
C LEU A 227 -2.93 -15.57 10.42
N SER A 228 -3.72 -16.46 9.82
CA SER A 228 -4.02 -17.77 10.38
C SER A 228 -2.73 -18.56 10.66
N GLU A 229 -2.77 -19.59 11.51
CA GLU A 229 -1.60 -20.44 11.75
C GLU A 229 -1.00 -21.02 10.46
N LYS A 230 -1.87 -21.39 9.50
CA LYS A 230 -1.43 -21.86 8.18
C LYS A 230 -0.77 -20.74 7.40
N GLY A 231 -1.38 -19.54 7.38
CA GLY A 231 -0.80 -18.35 6.76
C GLY A 231 0.57 -18.00 7.35
N GLN A 232 0.73 -18.07 8.67
CA GLN A 232 2.00 -17.82 9.35
C GLN A 232 3.10 -18.82 8.93
N LYS A 233 2.76 -20.11 8.81
CA LYS A 233 3.70 -21.14 8.34
C LYS A 233 4.16 -20.88 6.91
N VAL A 234 3.23 -20.51 6.03
CA VAL A 234 3.55 -20.18 4.63
C VAL A 234 4.37 -18.89 4.56
N ALA A 235 4.02 -17.85 5.33
CA ALA A 235 4.79 -16.61 5.42
C ALA A 235 6.23 -16.87 5.89
N ALA A 236 6.43 -17.71 6.90
CA ALA A 236 7.78 -18.10 7.35
C ALA A 236 8.59 -18.79 6.23
N ALA A 237 7.97 -19.71 5.48
CA ALA A 237 8.63 -20.34 4.33
C ALA A 237 8.93 -19.35 3.19
N ASN A 238 8.02 -18.41 2.93
CA ASN A 238 8.22 -17.34 1.97
C ASN A 238 9.36 -16.41 2.38
N ALA A 239 9.49 -16.09 3.67
CA ALA A 239 10.56 -15.22 4.18
C ALA A 239 11.95 -15.81 3.86
N GLU A 240 12.13 -17.13 4.06
CA GLU A 240 13.35 -17.84 3.69
C GLU A 240 13.63 -17.81 2.18
N LEU A 241 12.58 -17.82 1.35
CA LEU A 241 12.73 -17.64 -0.09
C LEU A 241 13.11 -16.19 -0.44
N LEU A 242 12.44 -15.21 0.16
CA LEU A 242 12.67 -13.78 -0.11
C LEU A 242 14.07 -13.33 0.28
N LYS A 243 14.66 -13.90 1.33
CA LYS A 243 16.09 -13.69 1.68
C LYS A 243 17.04 -14.01 0.53
N LYS A 244 16.72 -14.99 -0.32
CA LYS A 244 17.53 -15.31 -1.53
C LYS A 244 17.42 -14.26 -2.62
N TYR A 245 16.38 -13.43 -2.56
CA TYR A 245 16.07 -12.39 -3.52
C TYR A 245 16.21 -10.99 -2.91
N ASP A 246 16.87 -10.83 -1.76
CA ASP A 246 16.91 -9.58 -1.00
C ASP A 246 17.30 -8.38 -1.87
N ASP A 247 18.39 -8.50 -2.64
CA ASP A 247 18.83 -7.45 -3.59
C ASP A 247 17.74 -7.06 -4.60
N ARG A 248 16.96 -8.03 -5.09
CA ARG A 248 15.88 -7.79 -6.06
C ARG A 248 14.63 -7.25 -5.39
N VAL A 249 14.31 -7.69 -4.18
CA VAL A 249 13.21 -7.15 -3.38
C VAL A 249 13.48 -5.68 -3.08
N GLN A 250 14.68 -5.34 -2.61
CA GLN A 250 15.07 -3.96 -2.30
C GLN A 250 15.12 -3.07 -3.54
N MET A 251 15.73 -3.54 -4.63
CA MET A 251 15.83 -2.78 -5.88
C MET A 251 14.46 -2.48 -6.49
N MET A 252 13.51 -3.40 -6.32
CA MET A 252 12.22 -3.33 -6.97
C MET A 252 11.12 -2.80 -6.07
N ALA A 253 11.33 -2.73 -4.75
CA ALA A 253 10.41 -2.14 -3.79
C ALA A 253 10.17 -0.66 -4.15
N ASN A 254 8.99 -0.38 -4.70
CA ASN A 254 8.56 0.96 -5.02
C ASN A 254 7.05 1.00 -4.79
N ALA A 255 6.65 1.50 -3.61
CA ALA A 255 5.26 1.53 -3.19
C ALA A 255 4.38 2.35 -4.15
N ALA A 256 4.93 3.38 -4.80
CA ALA A 256 4.21 4.17 -5.78
C ALA A 256 3.95 3.38 -7.07
N PHE A 257 4.94 2.62 -7.56
CA PHE A 257 4.75 1.68 -8.67
C PHE A 257 3.74 0.59 -8.31
N ASP A 258 3.83 0.03 -7.11
CA ASP A 258 2.90 -1.02 -6.67
C ASP A 258 1.47 -0.49 -6.57
N GLY A 259 1.25 0.65 -5.90
CA GLY A 259 -0.07 1.29 -5.86
C GLY A 259 -0.61 1.59 -7.25
N PHE A 260 0.26 1.97 -8.19
CA PHE A 260 -0.11 2.20 -9.58
C PHE A 260 -0.63 0.93 -10.27
N VAL A 261 0.10 -0.20 -10.17
CA VAL A 261 -0.27 -1.44 -10.88
C VAL A 261 -1.34 -2.26 -10.16
N THR A 262 -1.52 -2.06 -8.85
CA THR A 262 -2.55 -2.75 -8.06
C THR A 262 -3.85 -1.95 -7.93
N GLY A 263 -3.83 -0.62 -8.01
CA GLY A 263 -4.98 0.25 -7.73
C GLY A 263 -6.08 0.29 -8.79
N GLY A 264 -5.85 -0.24 -9.99
CA GLY A 264 -6.78 -0.11 -11.11
C GLY A 264 -7.01 1.36 -11.51
N ALA A 265 -7.63 1.62 -12.66
CA ALA A 265 -7.85 2.98 -13.15
C ALA A 265 -8.86 3.82 -12.32
N GLY A 266 -9.43 3.27 -11.25
CA GLY A 266 -10.50 3.90 -10.46
C GLY A 266 -10.40 3.77 -8.93
N GLY A 267 -9.34 3.15 -8.40
CA GLY A 267 -9.13 3.00 -6.97
C GLY A 267 -8.07 3.98 -6.46
N GLU A 268 -8.50 4.96 -5.66
CA GLU A 268 -7.69 5.64 -4.64
C GLU A 268 -6.54 6.58 -5.05
N MET A 269 -6.16 6.73 -6.32
CA MET A 269 -5.11 7.72 -6.69
C MET A 269 -5.55 9.20 -6.65
N VAL A 270 -6.81 9.51 -6.34
CA VAL A 270 -7.32 10.90 -6.25
C VAL A 270 -7.27 11.49 -4.83
N ASN A 271 -7.00 10.68 -3.80
CA ASN A 271 -6.95 11.15 -2.40
C ASN A 271 -5.54 11.16 -1.78
N GLY A 272 -4.50 10.86 -2.54
CA GLY A 272 -3.14 10.61 -2.02
C GLY A 272 -2.20 11.81 -1.95
N VAL A 273 -2.65 13.04 -2.23
CA VAL A 273 -1.85 14.26 -2.00
C VAL A 273 -2.59 15.12 -0.99
N ASN A 274 -2.43 14.77 0.29
CA ASN A 274 -2.36 15.67 1.44
C ASN A 274 -2.39 14.83 2.73
N ALA A 275 -1.21 14.41 3.17
CA ALA A 275 -0.99 13.92 4.52
C ALA A 275 0.26 14.62 5.07
N GLN A 276 0.07 15.89 5.47
CA GLN A 276 0.90 16.83 6.27
C GLN A 276 0.41 18.22 5.84
N ASP A 277 -0.19 19.10 6.63
CA ASP A 277 -0.16 19.37 8.06
C ASP A 277 -1.51 20.01 8.46
N VAL A 278 -2.02 19.76 9.67
CA VAL A 278 -2.32 20.77 10.72
C VAL A 278 -2.63 20.00 12.01
N GLU A 279 -1.94 20.43 13.07
CA GLU A 279 -2.06 20.09 14.49
C GLU A 279 -3.48 19.88 15.04
#